data_AF-A0AAW6Y4L5-F1
#
_entry.id   AF-A0AAW6Y4L5-F1
#
_cell.length_a   1.000
_cell.length_b   1.000
_cell.length_c   1.000
_cell.angle_alpha   90.00
_cell.angle_beta   90.00
_cell.angle_gamma   90.00
#
_symmetry.space_group_name_H-M   'P 1'
#
loop_
_entity.id
_entity.type
_entity.pdbx_description
1 polymer ?
#
loop_
_entity_poly.entity_id
_entity_poly.type
_entity_poly.pdbx_seq_one_letter_code
_entity_poly.pdbx_strand_id
1 'polypeptide(L)'
;MPSELYVSREVKVFLGGKTAPSELLDYLYPRLAKIDKEAADQMQGEFSGCVFSIADLSAEAFARVCGWILEAAEKSEWIKPYKSDLKTALEADPRFKPV
;
A
#
# COMPACT_ATOMS: atom_id res chain seq x y z
N MET A 1 1.41 14.26 6.28
CA MET A 1 1.50 12.80 6.28
C MET A 1 0.12 12.24 6.03
N PRO A 2 -0.02 11.34 5.05
CA PRO A 2 -1.30 10.73 4.71
C PRO A 2 -1.82 9.87 5.86
N SER A 3 -3.15 9.73 5.95
CA SER A 3 -3.85 8.83 6.89
C SER A 3 -4.62 7.72 6.15
N GLU A 4 -4.53 7.70 4.82
CA GLU A 4 -5.30 6.85 3.94
C GLU A 4 -4.39 6.26 2.87
N LEU A 5 -4.65 5.01 2.48
CA LEU A 5 -4.04 4.35 1.32
C LEU A 5 -5.06 4.29 0.18
N TYR A 6 -4.71 4.86 -0.97
CA TYR A 6 -5.48 4.73 -2.21
C TYR A 6 -5.11 3.43 -2.91
N VAL A 7 -6.05 2.49 -2.94
CA VAL A 7 -5.90 1.21 -3.65
C VAL A 7 -6.19 1.40 -5.14
N SER A 8 -7.20 2.22 -5.44
CA SER A 8 -7.53 2.71 -6.77
C SER A 8 -7.89 4.19 -6.70
N ARG A 9 -8.28 4.80 -7.83
CA ARG A 9 -8.74 6.20 -7.87
C ARG A 9 -10.00 6.45 -7.05
N GLU A 10 -10.78 5.41 -6.80
CA GLU A 10 -12.10 5.50 -6.13
C GLU A 10 -12.11 4.76 -4.78
N VAL A 11 -11.19 3.82 -4.57
CA VAL A 11 -11.13 2.98 -3.36
C VAL A 11 -9.96 3.40 -2.49
N LYS A 12 -10.27 3.76 -1.24
CA LYS A 12 -9.27 4.09 -0.22
C LYS A 12 -9.55 3.38 1.09
N VAL A 13 -8.48 3.09 1.83
CA VAL A 13 -8.53 2.48 3.16
C VAL A 13 -7.95 3.45 4.17
N PHE A 14 -8.70 3.72 5.24
CA PHE A 14 -8.23 4.54 6.34
C PHE A 14 -7.27 3.74 7.21
N LEU A 15 -6.06 4.28 7.41
CA LEU A 15 -4.99 3.67 8.20
C LEU A 15 -4.77 4.40 9.54
N GLY A 16 -5.70 5.28 9.93
CA GLY A 16 -5.62 5.98 11.21
C GLY A 16 -4.58 7.09 11.25
N GLY A 17 -3.84 7.15 12.35
CA GLY A 17 -2.82 8.17 12.61
C GLY A 17 -1.60 8.07 11.68
N LYS A 18 -0.60 8.91 11.92
CA LYS A 18 0.58 9.04 11.04
C LYS A 18 1.48 7.79 11.02
N THR A 19 1.42 6.95 12.06
CA THR A 19 2.35 5.83 12.26
C THR A 19 2.14 4.69 11.27
N ALA A 20 0.91 4.22 11.07
CA ALA A 20 0.65 3.06 10.20
C ALA A 20 0.96 3.33 8.71
N PRO A 21 0.62 4.49 8.12
CA PRO A 21 1.05 4.86 6.77
C PRO A 21 2.57 4.92 6.62
N SER A 22 3.28 5.48 7.61
CA SER A 22 4.75 5.55 7.61
C SER A 22 5.39 4.17 7.68
N GLU A 23 4.97 3.34 8.64
CA GLU A 23 5.43 1.95 8.76
C GLU A 23 5.20 1.16 7.47
N LEU A 24 4.03 1.33 6.85
CA LEU A 24 3.70 0.64 5.62
C LEU A 24 4.58 1.14 4.46
N LEU A 25 4.85 2.45 4.35
CA LEU A 25 5.76 2.98 3.34
C LEU A 25 7.19 2.44 3.55
N ASP A 26 7.72 2.50 4.78
CA ASP A 26 9.07 2.00 5.11
C ASP A 26 9.20 0.50 4.79
N TYR A 27 8.12 -0.25 4.94
CA TYR A 27 8.07 -1.66 4.57
C TYR A 27 7.99 -1.87 3.04
N LEU A 28 7.17 -1.10 2.32
CA LEU A 28 6.92 -1.29 0.89
C LEU A 28 8.01 -0.72 -0.01
N TYR A 29 8.48 0.50 0.27
CA TYR A 29 9.44 1.23 -0.57
C TYR A 29 10.69 0.42 -0.94
N PRO A 30 11.46 -0.16 0.00
CA PRO A 30 12.68 -0.91 -0.35
C PRO A 30 12.40 -2.23 -1.08
N ARG A 31 11.17 -2.75 -1.02
CA ARG A 31 10.76 -3.95 -1.76
C ARG A 31 10.34 -3.60 -3.18
N LEU A 32 9.55 -2.54 -3.33
CA LEU A 32 9.13 -2.03 -4.63
C LEU A 32 10.33 -1.52 -5.43
N ALA A 33 11.25 -0.79 -4.80
CA ALA A 33 12.44 -0.25 -5.46
C ALA A 33 13.37 -1.32 -6.07
N LYS A 34 13.28 -2.57 -5.61
CA LYS A 34 14.04 -3.70 -6.18
C LYS A 34 13.44 -4.25 -7.47
N ILE A 35 12.14 -4.09 -7.67
CA ILE A 35 11.42 -4.63 -8.84
C ILE A 35 11.02 -3.54 -9.83
N ASP A 36 10.72 -2.35 -9.32
CA ASP A 36 10.23 -1.19 -10.07
C ASP A 36 10.62 0.08 -9.31
N LYS A 37 11.81 0.60 -9.64
CA LYS A 37 12.37 1.78 -8.97
C LYS A 37 11.54 3.04 -9.26
N GLU A 38 11.06 3.20 -10.49
CA GLU A 38 10.28 4.38 -10.89
C GLU A 38 8.96 4.43 -10.12
N ALA A 39 8.26 3.30 -9.98
CA ALA A 39 7.06 3.21 -9.17
C ALA A 39 7.34 3.46 -7.67
N ALA A 40 8.47 3.01 -7.15
CA ALA A 40 8.86 3.26 -5.76
C ALA A 40 9.15 4.75 -5.49
N ASP A 41 9.89 5.39 -6.41
CA ASP A 41 10.21 6.81 -6.33
C ASP A 41 8.92 7.65 -6.45
N GLN A 42 7.99 7.27 -7.33
CA GLN A 42 6.67 7.89 -7.43
C GLN A 42 5.88 7.76 -6.12
N MET A 43 5.76 6.56 -5.56
CA MET A 43 5.05 6.32 -4.30
C MET A 43 5.62 7.16 -3.16
N GLN A 44 6.95 7.24 -3.04
CA GLN A 44 7.60 8.07 -2.01
C GLN A 44 7.38 9.56 -2.25
N GLY A 45 7.41 10.01 -3.51
CA GLY A 45 7.13 11.39 -3.90
C GLY A 45 5.70 11.79 -3.56
N GLU A 46 4.72 10.97 -3.91
CA GLU A 46 3.31 11.15 -3.56
C GLU A 46 3.12 11.20 -2.04
N PHE A 47 3.78 10.29 -1.31
CA PHE A 47 3.67 10.24 0.15
C PHE A 47 4.21 11.51 0.81
N SER A 48 5.30 12.07 0.27
CA SER A 48 5.87 13.35 0.67
C SER A 48 4.88 14.51 0.39
N GLY A 49 4.12 14.41 -0.70
CA GLY A 49 2.98 15.26 -1.05
C GLY A 49 1.69 15.00 -0.24
N CYS A 50 1.74 14.15 0.80
CA CYS A 50 0.61 13.73 1.63
C CYS A 50 -0.42 12.83 0.94
N VAL A 51 -0.03 12.10 -0.10
CA VAL A 51 -0.87 11.11 -0.79
C VAL A 51 -0.18 9.74 -0.73
N PHE A 52 -0.81 8.72 -0.15
CA PHE A 52 -0.27 7.36 -0.23
C PHE A 52 -1.10 6.54 -1.21
N SER A 53 -0.52 6.23 -2.36
CA SER A 53 -1.23 5.57 -3.46
C SER A 53 -0.48 4.35 -3.97
N ILE A 54 -1.25 3.31 -4.30
CA ILE A 54 -0.83 2.18 -5.13
C ILE A 54 -1.68 2.11 -6.41
N ALA A 55 -2.47 3.15 -6.68
CA ALA A 55 -3.46 3.17 -7.75
C ALA A 55 -2.85 3.17 -9.15
N ASP A 56 -1.64 3.69 -9.32
CA ASP A 56 -0.97 3.76 -10.63
C ASP A 56 0.07 2.65 -10.84
N LEU A 57 0.14 1.67 -9.91
CA LEU A 57 0.99 0.50 -10.09
C LEU A 57 0.51 -0.37 -11.26
N SER A 58 1.48 -0.92 -12.00
CA SER A 58 1.24 -1.99 -12.97
C SER A 58 0.58 -3.19 -12.27
N ALA A 59 -0.20 -3.99 -13.01
CA ALA A 59 -0.90 -5.14 -12.41
C ALA A 59 0.07 -6.14 -11.74
N GLU A 60 1.29 -6.30 -12.27
CA GLU A 60 2.30 -7.18 -11.67
C GLU A 60 2.84 -6.61 -10.35
N ALA A 61 3.20 -5.31 -10.32
CA ALA A 61 3.65 -4.65 -9.11
C ALA A 61 2.54 -4.59 -8.05
N PHE A 62 1.30 -4.32 -8.47
CA PHE A 62 0.12 -4.27 -7.61
C PHE A 62 -0.10 -5.60 -6.89
N ALA A 63 -0.09 -6.73 -7.60
CA ALA A 63 -0.27 -8.04 -6.98
C ALA A 63 0.80 -8.35 -5.91
N ARG A 64 2.07 -8.01 -6.19
CA ARG A 64 3.17 -8.16 -5.21
C ARG A 64 2.96 -7.25 -4.00
N VAL A 65 2.62 -5.98 -4.22
CA VAL A 65 2.38 -5.00 -3.17
C VAL A 65 1.18 -5.39 -2.30
N CYS A 66 0.12 -5.96 -2.87
CA CYS A 66 -1.01 -6.50 -2.11
C CYS A 66 -0.54 -7.56 -1.09
N GLY A 67 0.25 -8.53 -1.55
CA GLY A 67 0.82 -9.56 -0.66
C GLY A 67 1.68 -8.96 0.45
N TRP A 68 2.51 -7.96 0.11
CA TRP A 68 3.34 -7.25 1.07
C TRP A 68 2.54 -6.44 2.10
N ILE A 69 1.45 -5.78 1.69
CA ILE A 69 0.56 -5.05 2.61
C ILE A 69 -0.08 -6.01 3.61
N LEU A 70 -0.58 -7.15 3.13
CA LEU A 70 -1.18 -8.17 4.00
C LEU A 70 -0.16 -8.79 4.95
N GLU A 71 1.07 -9.03 4.49
CA GLU A 71 2.16 -9.49 5.35
C GLU A 71 2.53 -8.43 6.41
N ALA A 72 2.62 -7.17 6.03
CA ALA A 72 2.88 -6.06 6.96
C ALA A 72 1.78 -5.95 8.01
N ALA A 73 0.51 -6.16 7.62
CA ALA A 73 -0.62 -6.20 8.54
C ALA A 73 -0.62 -7.41 9.49
N GLU A 74 0.08 -8.50 9.16
CA GLU A 74 0.29 -9.61 10.09
C GLU A 74 1.39 -9.33 11.11
N LYS A 75 2.44 -8.61 10.69
CA LYS A 75 3.66 -8.39 11.47
C LYS A 75 3.65 -7.11 12.31
N SER A 76 3.05 -6.03 11.81
CA SER A 76 3.01 -4.73 12.50
C SER A 76 1.74 -4.58 13.31
N GLU A 77 1.90 -4.31 14.59
CA GLU A 77 0.82 -3.97 15.52
C GLU A 77 0.10 -2.66 15.16
N TRP A 78 0.73 -1.77 14.39
CA TRP A 78 0.11 -0.53 13.90
C TRP A 78 -0.79 -0.76 12.68
N ILE A 79 -0.45 -1.71 11.82
CA ILE A 79 -1.18 -1.97 10.57
C ILE A 79 -2.26 -3.05 10.78
N LYS A 80 -2.02 -4.00 11.71
CA LYS A 80 -2.90 -5.12 12.05
C LYS A 80 -4.38 -4.74 12.25
N PRO A 81 -4.75 -3.64 12.91
CA PRO A 81 -6.15 -3.25 13.06
C PRO A 81 -6.88 -3.03 11.72
N TYR A 82 -6.16 -2.62 10.68
CA TYR A 82 -6.70 -2.31 9.36
C TYR A 82 -6.63 -3.48 8.38
N LYS A 83 -6.13 -4.65 8.80
CA LYS A 83 -5.92 -5.82 7.94
C LYS A 83 -7.18 -6.22 7.18
N SER A 84 -8.34 -6.20 7.86
CA SER A 84 -9.62 -6.62 7.26
C SER A 84 -10.06 -5.68 6.15
N ASP A 85 -9.99 -4.37 6.39
CA ASP A 85 -10.37 -3.36 5.42
C ASP A 85 -9.38 -3.31 4.25
N LEU A 86 -8.07 -3.42 4.54
CA LEU A 86 -7.03 -3.55 3.52
C LEU A 86 -7.28 -4.77 2.64
N LYS A 87 -7.51 -5.94 3.24
CA LYS A 87 -7.78 -7.17 2.48
C LYS A 87 -9.00 -7.00 1.58
N THR A 88 -10.10 -6.49 2.12
CA THR A 88 -11.35 -6.29 1.36
C THR A 88 -11.14 -5.35 0.18
N ALA A 89 -10.47 -4.22 0.40
CA ALA A 89 -10.21 -3.24 -0.65
C ALA A 89 -9.25 -3.75 -1.72
N LEU A 90 -8.20 -4.48 -1.33
CA LEU A 90 -7.24 -5.07 -2.25
C LEU A 90 -7.89 -6.17 -3.10
N GLU A 91 -8.64 -7.09 -2.49
CA GLU A 91 -9.33 -8.18 -3.20
C GLU A 91 -10.43 -7.70 -4.15
N ALA A 92 -11.00 -6.51 -3.91
CA ALA A 92 -11.99 -5.90 -4.78
C ALA A 92 -11.38 -5.27 -6.05
N ASP A 93 -10.06 -5.03 -6.10
CA ASP A 93 -9.41 -4.42 -7.26
C ASP A 93 -9.22 -5.46 -8.39
N PRO A 94 -9.57 -5.15 -9.64
CA PRO A 94 -9.45 -6.10 -10.76
C PRO A 94 -8.00 -6.51 -11.07
N ARG A 95 -7.00 -5.75 -10.59
CA ARG A 95 -5.57 -6.11 -10.72
C ARG A 95 -5.12 -7.09 -9.66
N PHE A 96 -5.93 -7.32 -8.62
CA PHE A 96 -5.63 -8.30 -7.60
C PHE A 96 -5.57 -9.68 -8.24
N LYS A 97 -4.42 -10.31 -8.11
CA LYS A 97 -4.22 -11.70 -8.47
C LYS A 97 -3.83 -12.43 -7.18
N PRO A 98 -4.62 -13.42 -6.73
CA PRO A 98 -4.17 -14.27 -5.65
C PRO A 98 -2.86 -14.91 -6.09
N VAL A 99 -1.79 -14.63 -5.32
CA VAL A 99 -0.45 -15.18 -5.55
C VAL A 99 -0.39 -16.59 -5.01
#